data_AF-A0A375IHW0-F1
#
_entry.id   AF-A0A375IHW0-F1
#
_cell.length_a   1.000
_cell.length_b   1.000
_cell.length_c   1.000
_cell.angle_alpha   90.00
_cell.angle_beta   90.00
_cell.angle_gamma   90.00
#
_symmetry.space_group_name_H-M   'P 1'
#
loop_
_entity.id
_entity.type
_entity.pdbx_description
1 polymer ?
#
loop_
_entity_poly.entity_id
_entity_poly.type
_entity_poly.pdbx_seq_one_letter_code
_entity_poly.pdbx_strand_id
1 'polypeptide(L)' 'MISDAEWRDFRDQWLPTEGDRAFVASLMGRVVEPGKFANWIAPPVMGINRQPVDFEYVRFN' A
#
# COMPACT_ATOMS: atom_id res chain seq x y z
N MET A 1 30.25 11.59 4.63
CA MET A 1 29.32 12.57 4.06
C MET A 1 29.37 12.39 2.56
N ILE A 2 28.22 12.30 1.88
CA ILE A 2 28.15 12.19 0.42
C ILE A 2 28.17 13.59 -0.20
N SER A 3 28.77 13.74 -1.38
CA SER A 3 28.77 15.00 -2.13
C SER A 3 27.42 15.27 -2.82
N ASP A 4 27.17 16.50 -3.22
CA ASP A 4 25.95 16.86 -3.97
C ASP A 4 25.86 16.16 -5.33
N ALA A 5 27.00 15.92 -5.98
CA ALA A 5 27.06 15.19 -7.25
C ALA A 5 26.64 13.73 -7.04
N GLU A 6 27.24 13.06 -6.06
CA GLU A 6 26.87 11.68 -5.71
C GLU A 6 25.40 11.58 -5.26
N TRP A 7 24.92 12.54 -4.46
CA TRP A 7 23.50 12.57 -4.09
C TRP A 7 22.60 12.63 -5.33
N ARG A 8 22.88 13.54 -6.26
CA ARG A 8 22.09 13.69 -7.49
C ARG A 8 22.09 12.44 -8.36
N ASP A 9 23.22 11.74 -8.46
CA ASP A 9 23.37 10.56 -9.32
C ASP A 9 22.66 9.33 -8.76
N PHE A 10 22.46 9.26 -7.44
CA PHE A 10 21.93 8.05 -6.77
C PHE A 10 20.59 8.25 -6.06
N ARG A 11 20.10 9.49 -5.89
CA ARG A 11 18.84 9.76 -5.13
C ARG A 11 17.64 8.94 -5.59
N ASP A 12 17.52 8.68 -6.89
CA ASP A 12 16.39 7.94 -7.46
C ASP A 12 16.46 6.43 -7.19
N GLN A 13 17.62 5.92 -6.76
CA GLN A 13 17.79 4.54 -6.29
C GLN A 13 17.44 4.39 -4.81
N TRP A 14 17.41 5.49 -4.06
CA TRP A 14 17.16 5.49 -2.62
C TRP A 14 15.77 6.01 -2.27
N LEU A 15 15.26 6.94 -3.06
CA LEU A 15 13.98 7.59 -2.86
C LEU A 15 13.05 7.29 -4.03
N PRO A 16 11.74 7.08 -3.75
CA PRO A 16 10.77 6.90 -4.82
C PRO A 16 10.74 8.11 -5.74
N THR A 17 10.93 7.84 -7.03
CA THR A 17 10.80 8.81 -8.12
C THR A 17 9.35 9.22 -8.30
N GLU A 18 9.10 10.20 -9.17
CA GLU A 18 7.74 10.54 -9.58
C GLU A 18 7.06 9.36 -10.29
N GLY A 19 7.80 8.61 -11.11
CA GLY A 19 7.29 7.42 -11.79
C GLY A 19 6.88 6.31 -10.82
N ASP A 20 7.69 6.06 -9.78
CA ASP A 20 7.37 5.07 -8.74
C ASP A 20 6.09 5.46 -7.98
N ARG A 21 5.95 6.75 -7.66
CA ARG A 21 4.76 7.27 -6.96
C ARG A 21 3.52 7.19 -7.82
N ALA A 22 3.62 7.52 -9.10
CA ALA A 22 2.52 7.40 -10.05
C ALA A 22 2.10 5.94 -10.21
N PHE A 23 3.06 5.01 -10.28
CA PHE A 23 2.77 3.58 -10.31
C PHE A 23 2.06 3.10 -9.05
N VAL A 24 2.57 3.42 -7.85
CA VAL A 24 1.90 3.05 -6.59
C VAL A 24 0.51 3.64 -6.50
N ALA A 25 0.32 4.91 -6.87
CA ALA A 25 -0.99 5.54 -6.90
C ALA A 25 -1.97 4.82 -7.84
N SER A 26 -1.50 4.31 -8.99
CA SER A 26 -2.32 3.55 -9.93
C SER A 26 -2.88 2.24 -9.36
N LEU A 27 -2.25 1.69 -8.31
CA LEU A 27 -2.71 0.47 -7.63
C LEU A 27 -3.82 0.76 -6.60
N MET A 28 -3.99 2.02 -6.20
CA MET A 28 -4.88 2.40 -5.09
C MET A 28 -6.33 2.50 -5.57
N GLY A 29 -7.08 1.41 -5.41
CA GLY A 29 -8.53 1.35 -5.62
C GLY A 29 -9.28 0.88 -4.37
N ARG A 30 -10.48 1.42 -4.12
CA ARG A 30 -11.33 1.03 -2.99
C ARG A 30 -11.88 -0.39 -3.21
N VAL A 31 -11.67 -1.27 -2.21
CA VAL A 31 -12.30 -2.61 -2.11
C VAL A 31 -13.06 -2.65 -0.78
N VAL A 32 -14.37 -2.86 -0.82
CA VAL A 32 -15.24 -2.84 0.39
C VAL A 32 -16.14 -4.06 0.54
N GLU A 33 -16.01 -5.03 -0.36
CA GLU A 33 -16.69 -6.31 -0.19
C GLU A 33 -16.05 -7.06 1.00
N PRO A 34 -16.83 -7.52 1.99
CA PRO A 34 -16.30 -8.28 3.12
C PRO A 34 -15.49 -9.50 2.65
N GLY A 35 -14.30 -9.68 3.22
CA GLY A 35 -13.40 -10.78 2.87
C GLY A 35 -12.60 -10.58 1.56
N LYS A 36 -12.79 -9.48 0.82
CA LYS A 36 -11.96 -9.14 -0.35
C LYS A 36 -10.86 -8.14 0.03
N PHE A 37 -9.71 -8.31 -0.61
CA PHE A 37 -8.54 -7.45 -0.46
C PHE A 37 -8.08 -6.97 -1.83
N ALA A 38 -7.48 -5.78 -1.88
CA ALA A 38 -6.87 -5.28 -3.11
C ALA A 38 -5.67 -6.16 -3.51
N ASN A 39 -5.43 -6.30 -4.82
CA ASN A 39 -4.43 -7.25 -5.34
C ASN A 39 -2.98 -6.97 -4.86
N TRP A 40 -2.69 -5.77 -4.39
CA TRP A 40 -1.36 -5.37 -3.94
C TRP A 40 -1.08 -5.69 -2.46
N ILE A 41 -2.07 -6.18 -1.70
CA ILE A 41 -1.93 -6.51 -0.27
C ILE A 41 -2.46 -7.91 0.04
N ALA A 42 -1.68 -8.69 0.76
CA ALA A 42 -2.10 -10.01 1.22
C ALA A 42 -3.18 -9.91 2.32
N PRO A 43 -4.08 -10.90 2.43
CA PRO A 43 -5.00 -10.98 3.56
C PRO A 43 -4.26 -11.08 4.91
N PRO A 44 -4.81 -10.50 6.00
CA PRO A 44 -4.23 -10.66 7.33
C PRO A 44 -4.42 -12.10 7.84
N VAL A 45 -3.54 -12.53 8.75
CA VAL A 45 -3.56 -13.89 9.30
C VAL A 45 -4.81 -14.15 10.16
N MET A 46 -5.35 -13.12 10.80
CA MET A 46 -6.52 -13.22 11.67
C MET A 46 -7.33 -11.93 11.65
N GLY A 47 -8.64 -12.04 11.92
CA GLY A 47 -9.51 -10.89 12.11
C GLY A 47 -9.34 -10.21 13.46
N ILE A 48 -10.13 -9.17 13.71
CA ILE A 48 -10.06 -8.34 14.91
C ILE A 48 -11.08 -8.84 15.94
N ASN A 49 -10.71 -8.83 17.23
CA ASN A 49 -11.63 -9.20 18.33
C ASN A 49 -12.29 -10.57 18.16
N ARG A 50 -11.52 -11.58 17.72
CA ARG A 50 -11.98 -12.95 17.42
C ARG A 50 -13.07 -13.04 16.35
N GLN A 51 -13.34 -11.97 15.61
CA GLN A 51 -14.21 -12.01 14.44
C GLN A 51 -13.45 -12.61 13.25
N PRO A 52 -14.16 -13.25 12.29
CA PRO A 52 -13.53 -13.76 11.09
C PRO A 52 -13.04 -12.62 10.17
N VAL A 53 -12.17 -12.95 9.22
CA VAL A 53 -11.57 -11.95 8.30
C VAL A 53 -12.60 -11.30 7.38
N ASP A 54 -13.67 -12.03 7.05
CA ASP A 54 -14.79 -11.59 6.21
C ASP A 54 -15.95 -10.98 7.01
N PHE A 55 -15.74 -10.67 8.30
CA PHE A 55 -16.72 -9.93 9.08
C PHE A 55 -16.97 -8.53 8.47
N GLU A 56 -18.21 -8.07 8.52
CA GLU A 56 -18.59 -6.73 8.09
C GLU A 56 -18.11 -5.69 9.13
N TYR A 57 -16.83 -5.31 9.03
CA TYR A 57 -16.19 -4.39 9.99
C TYR A 57 -16.69 -2.94 9.91
N VAL A 58 -17.26 -2.53 8.76
CA VAL A 58 -17.79 -1.19 8.53
C VAL A 58 -19.15 -1.29 7.83
N ARG A 59 -20.15 -0.59 8.36
CA ARG A 59 -21.46 -0.40 7.74
C ARG A 59 -21.59 1.04 7.26
N PHE A 60 -22.09 1.25 6.05
CA PHE A 60 -22.11 2.58 5.39
C PHE A 60 -23.47 3.31 5.49
N ASN A 61 -24.41 2.73 6.25
CA ASN A 61 -25.78 3.22 6.39
C ASN A 61 -25.87 4.36 7.40
#